data_AF-Q8CYU5-F1
#
_entry.id   AF-Q8CYU5-F1
#
_cell.length_a   1.000
_cell.length_b   1.000
_cell.length_c   1.000
_cell.angle_alpha   90.00
_cell.angle_beta   90.00
_cell.angle_gamma   90.00
#
_symmetry.space_group_name_H-M   'P 1'
#
loop_
_entity.id
_entity.type
_entity.pdbx_description
1 polymer ?
#
loop_
_entity_poly.entity_id
_entity_poly.type
_entity_poly.pdbx_seq_one_letter_code
_entity_poly.pdbx_strand_id
1 'polypeptide(L)'
;MSKANQLLEQIHEEGIRQSLAEEVENLKAATNKADADLDEVNSQVKDVLTRIASALQQEKENAEQDPQTLVLYQKLYDILMSLHSYLESNNGSDADFDKVAALLDQLSAKSKDKTALLESTKAILVLNHQIQSKASASEETSPARNAEANGDNTSAENQPNATAESNIETASDENKPSNTRDSKPAESTSENKTTESSTTTGNQEKPVE
;
A
#
# COMPACT_ATOMS: atom_id res chain seq x y z
N MET A 1 -8.92 -39.06 -1.19
CA MET A 1 -9.12 -37.81 -1.96
C MET A 1 -10.11 -36.82 -1.34
N SER A 2 -11.24 -37.22 -0.73
CA SER A 2 -12.21 -36.27 -0.16
C SER A 2 -11.61 -35.23 0.81
N LYS A 3 -10.66 -35.63 1.67
CA LYS A 3 -9.98 -34.71 2.58
C LYS A 3 -9.17 -33.62 1.85
N ALA A 4 -8.53 -33.94 0.73
CA ALA A 4 -7.78 -32.95 -0.05
C ALA A 4 -8.73 -31.88 -0.60
N ASN A 5 -9.84 -32.30 -1.21
CA ASN A 5 -10.85 -31.37 -1.72
C ASN A 5 -11.46 -30.50 -0.61
N GLN A 6 -11.75 -31.09 0.56
CA GLN A 6 -12.27 -30.33 1.70
C GLN A 6 -11.27 -29.28 2.20
N LEU A 7 -9.97 -29.61 2.23
CA LEU A 7 -8.93 -28.66 2.62
C LEU A 7 -8.72 -27.57 1.55
N LEU A 8 -8.83 -27.92 0.26
CA LEU A 8 -8.76 -26.95 -0.84
C LEU A 8 -9.87 -25.91 -0.74
N GLU A 9 -11.09 -26.29 -0.37
CA GLU A 9 -12.20 -25.34 -0.15
C GLU A 9 -11.91 -24.32 0.97
N GLN A 10 -10.96 -24.61 1.88
CA GLN A 10 -10.56 -23.69 2.95
C GLN A 10 -9.46 -22.71 2.52
N ILE A 11 -8.82 -22.92 1.36
CA ILE A 11 -7.82 -22.02 0.80
C ILE A 11 -8.57 -20.85 0.14
N HIS A 12 -8.37 -19.64 0.64
CA HIS A 12 -8.97 -18.41 0.13
C HIS A 12 -8.27 -17.91 -1.14
N GLU A 13 -6.96 -18.12 -1.26
CA GLU A 13 -6.19 -17.70 -2.43
C GLU A 13 -6.51 -18.58 -3.64
N GLU A 14 -7.26 -18.02 -4.59
CA GLU A 14 -7.76 -18.74 -5.78
C GLU A 14 -6.63 -19.40 -6.58
N GLY A 15 -5.52 -18.70 -6.82
CA GLY A 15 -4.42 -19.20 -7.64
C GLY A 15 -3.76 -20.44 -7.04
N ILE A 16 -3.54 -20.45 -5.72
CA ILE A 16 -3.01 -21.61 -5.00
C ILE A 16 -4.04 -22.75 -4.99
N ARG A 17 -5.30 -22.42 -4.69
CA ARG A 17 -6.38 -23.42 -4.66
C ARG A 17 -6.54 -24.13 -5.99
N GLN A 18 -6.57 -23.39 -7.10
CA GLN A 18 -6.72 -23.96 -8.44
C GLN A 18 -5.52 -24.85 -8.80
N SER A 19 -4.29 -24.37 -8.59
CA SER A 19 -3.08 -25.14 -8.87
C SER A 19 -3.06 -26.47 -8.11
N LEU A 20 -3.34 -26.45 -6.79
CA LEU A 20 -3.38 -27.65 -5.99
C LEU A 20 -4.58 -28.54 -6.32
N ALA A 21 -5.73 -27.98 -6.73
CA ALA A 21 -6.89 -28.75 -7.18
C ALA A 21 -6.61 -29.52 -8.47
N GLU A 22 -5.94 -28.90 -9.45
CA GLU A 22 -5.49 -29.55 -10.68
C GLU A 22 -4.54 -30.72 -10.37
N GLU A 23 -3.61 -30.53 -9.43
CA GLU A 23 -2.73 -31.61 -8.98
C GLU A 23 -3.50 -32.77 -8.31
N VAL A 24 -4.46 -32.46 -7.44
CA VAL A 24 -5.31 -33.49 -6.81
C VAL A 24 -6.12 -34.25 -7.87
N GLU A 25 -6.64 -33.58 -8.90
CA GLU A 25 -7.35 -34.21 -10.01
C GLU A 25 -6.43 -35.10 -10.85
N ASN A 26 -5.23 -34.61 -11.18
CA ASN A 26 -4.22 -35.39 -11.90
C ASN A 26 -3.84 -36.67 -11.14
N LEU A 27 -3.68 -36.58 -9.81
CA LEU A 27 -3.41 -37.73 -8.95
C LEU A 27 -4.58 -38.70 -8.88
N LYS A 28 -5.81 -38.18 -8.88
CA LYS A 28 -7.02 -39.00 -8.95
C LYS A 28 -7.09 -39.77 -10.27
N ALA A 29 -6.79 -39.09 -11.38
CA ALA A 29 -6.72 -39.72 -12.70
C ALA A 29 -5.60 -40.77 -12.76
N ALA A 30 -4.41 -40.47 -12.21
CA ALA A 30 -3.29 -41.39 -12.14
C ALA A 30 -3.64 -42.65 -11.32
N THR A 31 -4.29 -42.50 -10.17
CA THR A 31 -4.74 -43.63 -9.33
C THR A 31 -5.69 -44.59 -10.08
N ASN A 32 -6.47 -44.09 -11.04
CA ASN A 32 -7.45 -44.87 -11.78
C ASN A 32 -6.86 -45.59 -13.01
N LYS A 33 -5.57 -45.39 -13.33
CA LYS A 33 -4.91 -46.11 -14.42
C LYS A 33 -4.63 -47.55 -13.98
N ALA A 34 -4.80 -48.51 -14.89
CA ALA A 34 -4.64 -49.94 -14.58
C ALA A 34 -3.18 -50.32 -14.27
N ASP A 35 -2.23 -49.56 -14.80
CA ASP A 35 -0.79 -49.68 -14.64
C ASP A 35 -0.19 -48.60 -13.72
N ALA A 36 -1.03 -47.96 -12.90
CA ALA A 36 -0.58 -46.93 -11.98
C ALA A 36 0.44 -47.47 -10.98
N ASP A 37 1.57 -46.78 -10.85
CA ASP A 37 2.47 -46.94 -9.71
C ASP A 37 1.81 -46.31 -8.47
N LEU A 38 1.08 -47.12 -7.71
CA LEU A 38 0.34 -46.66 -6.55
C LEU A 38 1.26 -46.17 -5.44
N ASP A 39 2.49 -46.67 -5.35
CA ASP A 39 3.46 -46.20 -4.35
C ASP A 39 3.91 -44.77 -4.68
N GLU A 40 4.19 -44.50 -5.96
CA GLU A 40 4.49 -43.15 -6.45
C GLU A 40 3.29 -42.21 -6.27
N VAL A 41 2.09 -42.62 -6.70
CA VAL A 41 0.88 -41.78 -6.55
C VAL A 41 0.61 -41.48 -5.07
N ASN A 42 0.77 -42.46 -4.18
CA ASN A 42 0.63 -42.23 -2.74
C ASN A 42 1.68 -41.27 -2.19
N SER A 43 2.92 -41.33 -2.70
CA SER A 43 3.98 -40.37 -2.35
C SER A 43 3.59 -38.96 -2.76
N GLN A 44 3.15 -38.78 -4.02
CA GLN A 44 2.70 -37.49 -4.54
C GLN A 44 1.46 -36.95 -3.83
N VAL A 45 0.49 -37.82 -3.47
CA VAL A 45 -0.67 -37.43 -2.66
C VAL A 45 -0.25 -36.88 -1.30
N LYS A 46 0.74 -37.49 -0.64
CA LYS A 46 1.27 -36.97 0.63
C LYS A 46 1.97 -35.63 0.45
N ASP A 47 2.72 -35.46 -0.63
CA ASP A 47 3.37 -34.18 -0.95
C ASP A 47 2.34 -33.07 -1.19
N VAL A 48 1.33 -33.33 -2.03
CA VAL A 48 0.24 -32.38 -2.30
C VAL A 48 -0.54 -32.06 -1.01
N LEU A 49 -0.86 -33.06 -0.18
CA LEU A 49 -1.51 -32.82 1.12
C LEU A 49 -0.65 -31.96 2.05
N THR A 50 0.67 -32.15 2.03
CA THR A 50 1.60 -31.33 2.81
C THR A 50 1.61 -29.90 2.30
N ARG A 51 1.64 -29.70 0.97
CA ARG A 51 1.56 -28.37 0.36
C ARG A 51 0.24 -27.66 0.62
N ILE A 52 -0.89 -28.39 0.58
CA ILE A 52 -2.21 -27.87 0.99
C ILE A 52 -2.20 -27.42 2.45
N ALA A 53 -1.68 -28.25 3.36
CA ALA A 53 -1.61 -27.91 4.78
C ALA A 53 -0.73 -26.69 5.03
N SER A 54 0.42 -26.58 4.34
CA SER A 54 1.29 -25.41 4.40
C SER A 54 0.61 -24.15 3.87
N ALA A 55 -0.12 -24.25 2.74
CA ALA A 55 -0.88 -23.12 2.19
C ALA A 55 -1.94 -22.62 3.18
N LEU A 56 -2.72 -23.53 3.77
CA LEU A 56 -3.70 -23.18 4.80
C LEU A 56 -3.07 -22.55 6.05
N GLN A 57 -1.93 -23.08 6.50
CA GLN A 57 -1.21 -22.52 7.64
C GLN A 57 -0.69 -21.13 7.32
N GLN A 58 -0.18 -20.90 6.11
CA GLN A 58 0.29 -19.60 5.66
C GLN A 58 -0.85 -18.59 5.56
N GLU A 59 -2.01 -18.99 5.02
CA GLU A 59 -3.20 -18.14 5.00
C GLU A 59 -3.71 -17.83 6.40
N LYS A 60 -3.71 -18.83 7.29
CA LYS A 60 -4.09 -18.64 8.69
C LYS A 60 -3.15 -17.65 9.37
N GLU A 61 -1.84 -17.78 9.20
CA GLU A 61 -0.87 -16.81 9.74
C GLU A 61 -1.07 -15.40 9.15
N ASN A 62 -1.44 -15.30 7.87
CA ASN A 62 -1.78 -14.03 7.24
C ASN A 62 -3.08 -13.42 7.80
N ALA A 63 -4.09 -14.24 8.08
CA ALA A 63 -5.39 -13.82 8.61
C ALA A 63 -5.39 -13.57 10.12
N GLU A 64 -4.54 -14.27 10.88
CA GLU A 64 -4.36 -14.12 12.34
C GLU A 64 -3.55 -12.88 12.72
N GLN A 65 -3.18 -12.04 11.75
CA GLN A 65 -2.55 -10.76 12.04
C GLN A 65 -3.39 -9.98 13.07
N ASP A 66 -2.74 -9.57 14.17
CA ASP A 66 -3.39 -8.84 15.28
C ASP A 66 -4.17 -7.64 14.74
N PRO A 67 -5.49 -7.53 14.99
CA PRO A 67 -6.32 -6.47 14.42
C PRO A 67 -5.79 -5.06 14.73
N GLN A 68 -5.18 -4.86 15.91
CA GLN A 68 -4.56 -3.58 16.25
C GLN A 68 -3.30 -3.31 15.41
N THR A 69 -2.54 -4.33 15.09
CA THR A 69 -1.35 -4.25 14.23
C THR A 69 -1.75 -3.85 12.81
N LEU A 70 -2.84 -4.41 12.27
CA LEU A 70 -3.39 -4.00 10.97
C LEU A 70 -3.86 -2.54 11.00
N VAL A 71 -4.61 -2.14 12.04
CA VAL A 71 -5.05 -0.74 12.21
C VAL A 71 -3.87 0.21 12.33
N LEU A 72 -2.80 -0.17 13.04
CA LEU A 72 -1.58 0.61 13.14
C LEU A 72 -0.90 0.74 11.77
N TYR A 73 -0.73 -0.35 11.04
CA TYR A 73 -0.18 -0.33 9.68
C TYR A 73 -0.95 0.64 8.77
N GLN A 74 -2.28 0.55 8.75
CA GLN A 74 -3.11 1.44 7.93
C GLN A 74 -2.95 2.91 8.33
N LYS A 75 -2.96 3.22 9.63
CA LYS A 75 -2.75 4.60 10.11
C LYS A 75 -1.39 5.14 9.67
N LEU A 76 -0.34 4.33 9.75
CA LEU A 76 1.00 4.73 9.33
C LEU A 76 1.09 4.94 7.82
N TYR A 77 0.44 4.08 7.05
CA TYR A 77 0.32 4.24 5.61
C TYR A 77 -0.38 5.57 5.26
N ASP A 78 -1.52 5.85 5.89
CA ASP A 78 -2.27 7.10 5.67
C ASP A 78 -1.45 8.35 6.04
N ILE A 79 -0.65 8.27 7.12
CA ILE A 79 0.26 9.35 7.53
C ILE A 79 1.36 9.55 6.49
N LEU A 80 1.98 8.47 6.00
CA LEU A 80 3.01 8.56 4.96
C LEU A 80 2.46 9.15 3.66
N MET A 81 1.26 8.74 3.25
CA MET A 81 0.58 9.33 2.09
C MET A 81 0.28 10.81 2.30
N SER A 82 -0.19 11.19 3.50
CA SER A 82 -0.41 12.59 3.85
C SER A 82 0.88 13.40 3.83
N LEU A 83 1.99 12.82 4.28
CA LEU A 83 3.31 13.46 4.25
C LEU A 83 3.83 13.61 2.82
N HIS A 84 3.58 12.63 1.96
CA HIS A 84 3.89 12.71 0.54
C HIS A 84 3.13 13.88 -0.11
N SER A 85 1.81 13.97 0.08
CA SER A 85 1.00 15.10 -0.42
C SER A 85 1.41 16.45 0.18
N TYR A 86 1.83 16.47 1.45
CA TYR A 86 2.38 17.68 2.07
C TYR A 86 3.67 18.13 1.36
N LEU A 87 4.58 17.20 1.08
CA LEU A 87 5.80 17.50 0.33
C LEU A 87 5.47 18.02 -1.07
N GLU A 88 4.57 17.39 -1.80
CA GLU A 88 4.13 17.88 -3.12
C GLU A 88 3.58 19.32 -3.06
N SER A 89 2.77 19.61 -2.04
CA SER A 89 2.12 20.92 -1.89
C SER A 89 3.08 22.03 -1.42
N ASN A 90 4.19 21.67 -0.79
CA ASN A 90 5.13 22.62 -0.17
C ASN A 90 6.51 22.62 -0.86
N ASN A 91 6.62 22.10 -2.08
CA ASN A 91 7.89 21.96 -2.81
C ASN A 91 8.95 21.21 -1.98
N GLY A 92 8.55 20.08 -1.40
CA GLY A 92 9.40 19.18 -0.67
C GLY A 92 10.63 18.77 -1.48
N SER A 93 11.76 18.59 -0.81
CA SER A 93 13.00 18.19 -1.48
C SER A 93 12.95 16.72 -1.90
N ASP A 94 13.62 16.36 -3.00
CA ASP A 94 13.76 14.96 -3.46
C ASP A 94 14.27 14.05 -2.32
N ALA A 95 15.21 14.55 -1.51
CA ALA A 95 15.73 13.82 -0.37
C ALA A 95 14.69 13.56 0.73
N ASP A 96 13.67 14.40 0.87
CA ASP A 96 12.57 14.16 1.80
C ASP A 96 11.55 13.18 1.19
N PHE A 97 11.31 13.23 -0.13
CA PHE A 97 10.52 12.21 -0.85
C PHE A 97 11.14 10.82 -0.74
N ASP A 98 12.45 10.69 -0.94
CA ASP A 98 13.18 9.42 -0.83
C ASP A 98 13.04 8.81 0.58
N LYS A 99 13.06 9.65 1.63
CA LYS A 99 12.83 9.18 3.00
C LYS A 99 11.42 8.68 3.22
N VAL A 100 10.40 9.37 2.67
CA VAL A 100 9.01 8.92 2.73
C VAL A 100 8.85 7.58 2.00
N ALA A 101 9.44 7.44 0.80
CA ALA A 101 9.43 6.20 0.04
C ALA A 101 10.12 5.06 0.79
N ALA A 102 11.31 5.28 1.36
CA ALA A 102 12.01 4.28 2.14
C ALA A 102 11.22 3.83 3.38
N LEU A 103 10.51 4.77 4.05
CA LEU A 103 9.63 4.43 5.16
C LEU A 103 8.40 3.63 4.70
N LEU A 104 7.88 3.88 3.51
CA LEU A 104 6.78 3.13 2.92
C LEU A 104 7.19 1.69 2.60
N ASP A 105 8.36 1.51 2.01
CA ASP A 105 8.94 0.19 1.74
C ASP A 105 9.16 -0.59 3.04
N GLN A 106 9.76 0.07 4.05
CA GLN A 106 9.93 -0.52 5.38
C GLN A 106 8.59 -0.89 6.02
N LEU A 107 7.59 -0.01 5.92
CA LEU A 107 6.25 -0.24 6.46
C LEU A 107 5.61 -1.48 5.82
N SER A 108 5.68 -1.60 4.49
CA SER A 108 5.12 -2.74 3.75
C SER A 108 5.80 -4.07 4.11
N ALA A 109 7.14 -4.08 4.15
CA ALA A 109 7.94 -5.25 4.48
C ALA A 109 7.73 -5.73 5.92
N LYS A 110 7.34 -4.81 6.82
CA LYS A 110 7.12 -5.06 8.24
C LYS A 110 5.66 -4.95 8.66
N SER A 111 4.73 -5.05 7.71
CA SER A 111 3.28 -4.86 7.91
C SER A 111 2.65 -5.75 8.99
N LYS A 112 3.26 -6.91 9.27
CA LYS A 112 2.82 -7.88 10.29
C LYS A 112 3.57 -7.77 11.62
N ASP A 113 4.66 -7.00 11.66
CA ASP A 113 5.53 -6.88 12.83
C ASP A 113 5.17 -5.63 13.64
N LYS A 114 4.40 -5.83 14.70
CA LYS A 114 3.96 -4.77 15.61
C LYS A 114 5.11 -3.91 16.14
N THR A 115 6.25 -4.52 16.47
CA THR A 115 7.38 -3.79 17.04
C THR A 115 8.06 -2.91 16.00
N ALA A 116 8.26 -3.42 14.79
CA ALA A 116 8.78 -2.66 13.66
C ALA A 116 7.82 -1.54 13.23
N LEU A 117 6.50 -1.76 13.23
CA LEU A 117 5.52 -0.70 12.97
C LEU A 117 5.61 0.44 13.98
N LEU A 118 5.81 0.13 15.27
CA LEU A 118 6.00 1.15 16.31
C LEU A 118 7.32 1.91 16.13
N GLU A 119 8.37 1.26 15.65
CA GLU A 119 9.62 1.94 15.30
C GLU A 119 9.44 2.85 14.07
N SER A 120 8.81 2.36 13.00
CA SER A 120 8.43 3.17 11.84
C SER A 120 7.57 4.37 12.26
N THR A 121 6.67 4.22 13.23
CA THR A 121 5.88 5.33 13.79
C THR A 121 6.78 6.45 14.31
N LYS A 122 7.82 6.10 15.08
CA LYS A 122 8.77 7.10 15.62
C LYS A 122 9.54 7.78 14.49
N ALA A 123 10.03 7.00 13.52
CA ALA A 123 10.76 7.52 12.38
C ALA A 123 9.91 8.50 11.55
N ILE A 124 8.64 8.15 11.29
CA ILE A 124 7.66 8.98 10.58
C ILE A 124 7.41 10.29 11.35
N LEU A 125 7.20 10.24 12.67
CA LEU A 125 7.00 11.44 13.49
C LEU A 125 8.22 12.38 13.44
N VAL A 126 9.42 11.81 13.55
CA VAL A 126 10.68 12.56 13.47
C VAL A 126 10.88 13.18 12.07
N LEU A 127 10.55 12.46 11.01
CA LEU A 127 10.61 12.98 9.64
C LEU A 127 9.61 14.12 9.44
N ASN A 128 8.37 13.93 9.88
CA ASN A 128 7.32 14.94 9.79
C ASN A 128 7.73 16.24 10.51
N HIS A 129 8.29 16.11 11.72
CA HIS A 129 8.80 17.26 12.46
C HIS A 129 9.94 17.99 11.73
N GLN A 130 10.88 17.24 11.13
CA GLN A 130 11.97 17.83 10.34
C GLN A 130 11.45 18.59 9.11
N ILE A 131 10.51 18.01 8.37
CA ILE A 131 9.92 18.62 7.17
C ILE A 131 9.19 19.91 7.53
N GLN A 132 8.38 19.90 8.58
CA GLN A 132 7.66 21.09 9.05
C GLN A 132 8.63 22.18 9.55
N SER A 133 9.67 21.80 10.30
CA SER A 133 10.65 22.76 10.82
C SER A 133 11.44 23.45 9.69
N LYS A 134 11.76 22.71 8.62
CA LYS A 134 12.40 23.27 7.42
C LYS A 134 11.48 24.24 6.69
N ALA A 135 10.20 23.90 6.55
CA ALA A 135 9.22 24.76 5.89
C ALA A 135 9.10 26.12 6.60
N SER A 136 9.05 26.13 7.94
CA SER A 136 9.03 27.38 8.72
C SER A 136 10.33 28.19 8.63
N ALA A 137 11.49 27.52 8.52
CA ALA A 137 12.77 28.23 8.40
C ALA A 137 12.95 28.87 7.00
N SER A 138 12.38 28.27 5.95
CA SER A 138 12.52 28.80 4.59
C SER A 138 11.82 30.15 4.41
N GLU A 139 10.75 30.43 5.17
CA GLU A 139 10.04 31.72 5.10
C GLU A 139 10.85 32.88 5.69
N GLU A 140 11.71 32.64 6.71
CA GLU A 140 12.50 33.72 7.33
C GLU A 140 13.72 34.16 6.50
N THR A 141 14.15 33.36 5.52
CA THR A 141 15.32 33.72 4.69
C THR A 141 15.02 34.58 3.47
N SER A 142 13.79 35.11 3.36
CA SER A 142 13.49 36.17 2.39
C SER A 142 14.48 37.31 2.58
N PRO A 143 15.44 37.53 1.65
CA PRO A 143 16.56 38.40 1.89
C PRO A 143 16.01 39.80 2.06
N ALA A 144 16.07 40.31 3.29
CA ALA A 144 15.91 41.71 3.59
C ALA A 144 16.90 42.45 2.69
N ARG A 145 16.33 42.97 1.61
CA ARG A 145 16.85 43.94 0.69
C ARG A 145 17.20 45.15 1.55
N ASN A 146 18.37 45.11 2.18
CA ASN A 146 19.01 46.26 2.79
C ASN A 146 19.49 47.14 1.64
N ALA A 147 18.52 47.76 0.98
CA ALA A 147 18.70 48.94 0.19
C ALA A 147 18.82 50.11 1.17
N GLU A 148 19.94 50.18 1.87
CA GLU A 148 20.36 51.42 2.52
C GLU A 148 21.44 52.05 1.66
N ALA A 149 20.93 52.87 0.75
CA ALA A 149 21.69 53.84 -0.01
C ALA A 149 22.46 54.77 0.94
N ASN A 150 23.78 54.80 0.84
CA ASN A 150 24.51 56.04 1.11
C ASN A 150 25.94 56.04 0.56
N GLY A 151 26.30 57.13 -0.13
CA GLY A 151 27.67 57.57 -0.40
C GLY A 151 28.34 56.92 -1.61
N ASP A 152 28.10 57.42 -2.83
CA ASP A 152 28.82 58.57 -3.40
C ASP A 152 30.33 58.34 -3.56
N ASN A 153 30.77 57.98 -4.77
CA ASN A 153 31.90 58.59 -5.48
C ASN A 153 32.16 57.85 -6.81
N THR A 154 31.63 58.45 -7.89
CA THR A 154 32.29 58.76 -9.16
C THR A 154 33.57 57.97 -9.52
N SER A 155 33.53 57.21 -10.63
CA SER A 155 34.32 57.49 -11.84
C SER A 155 34.40 56.28 -12.82
N ALA A 156 34.35 56.62 -14.11
CA ALA A 156 34.89 55.89 -15.26
C ALA A 156 34.08 54.71 -15.85
N GLU A 157 33.08 55.07 -16.66
CA GLU A 157 33.16 54.96 -18.13
C GLU A 157 33.88 53.73 -18.71
N ASN A 158 33.11 52.73 -19.17
CA ASN A 158 33.47 51.98 -20.37
C ASN A 158 32.20 51.45 -21.07
N GLN A 159 31.99 51.92 -22.31
CA GLN A 159 31.02 51.41 -23.29
C GLN A 159 31.57 50.13 -23.98
N PRO A 160 30.96 49.63 -25.09
CA PRO A 160 29.64 49.03 -25.21
C PRO A 160 29.75 47.60 -25.81
N ASN A 161 28.87 46.67 -25.44
CA ASN A 161 28.65 45.47 -26.25
C ASN A 161 27.22 45.47 -26.79
N ALA A 162 27.13 45.79 -28.08
CA ALA A 162 25.98 45.50 -28.91
C ALA A 162 26.00 44.03 -29.33
N THR A 163 24.91 43.31 -29.11
CA THR A 163 24.58 42.15 -29.95
C THR A 163 23.08 41.91 -30.00
N ALA A 164 22.51 42.39 -31.10
CA ALA A 164 21.49 41.78 -31.94
C ALA A 164 20.22 41.18 -31.30
N GLU A 165 19.13 41.90 -31.54
CA GLU A 165 17.76 41.40 -31.69
C GLU A 165 17.71 40.15 -32.61
N SER A 166 16.94 39.14 -32.20
CA SER A 166 16.20 38.30 -33.15
C SER A 166 14.89 37.86 -32.50
N ASN A 167 13.83 38.49 -33.01
CA ASN A 167 12.43 38.31 -32.68
C ASN A 167 11.91 37.02 -33.33
N ILE A 168 11.14 36.24 -32.55
CA ILE A 168 9.85 35.60 -32.88
C ILE A 168 9.66 35.09 -34.33
N GLU A 169 9.45 33.78 -34.47
CA GLU A 169 8.46 33.28 -35.44
C GLU A 169 7.81 31.98 -34.92
N THR A 170 6.57 32.13 -34.51
CA THR A 170 5.56 31.09 -34.23
C THR A 170 5.30 30.21 -35.45
N ALA A 171 5.36 28.89 -35.30
CA ALA A 171 4.74 27.94 -36.22
C ALA A 171 3.61 27.20 -35.50
N SER A 172 2.42 27.44 -36.02
CA SER A 172 1.13 26.96 -35.57
C SER A 172 0.87 25.49 -35.96
N ASP A 173 -0.10 24.92 -35.24
CA ASP A 173 -1.13 24.00 -35.74
C ASP A 173 -0.74 22.54 -36.05
N GLU A 174 -1.17 21.62 -35.18
CA GLU A 174 -1.93 20.46 -35.67
C GLU A 174 -2.99 20.01 -34.65
N ASN A 175 -4.19 19.79 -35.19
CA ASN A 175 -5.45 19.51 -34.54
C ASN A 175 -5.55 18.10 -33.89
N LYS A 176 -6.36 18.03 -32.83
CA LYS A 176 -7.46 17.06 -32.48
C LYS A 176 -7.75 15.90 -33.49
N PRO A 177 -8.52 14.82 -33.15
CA PRO A 177 -9.18 14.43 -31.88
C PRO A 177 -9.02 12.91 -31.53
N SER A 178 -9.50 12.41 -30.39
CA SER A 178 -10.75 11.62 -30.34
C SER A 178 -11.19 11.37 -28.90
N ASN A 179 -12.36 11.93 -28.56
CA ASN A 179 -13.17 11.53 -27.40
C ASN A 179 -13.85 10.20 -27.73
N THR A 180 -13.69 9.20 -26.86
CA THR A 180 -14.69 8.14 -26.71
C THR A 180 -15.32 8.29 -25.35
N ARG A 181 -16.53 8.86 -25.38
CA ARG A 181 -17.43 9.11 -24.26
C ARG A 181 -18.38 7.93 -24.14
N ASP A 182 -18.91 7.75 -22.93
CA ASP A 182 -20.14 7.01 -22.60
C ASP A 182 -20.07 5.48 -22.55
N SER A 183 -20.18 4.93 -21.33
CA SER A 183 -21.43 4.27 -20.92
C SER A 183 -21.40 3.91 -19.42
N LYS A 184 -22.23 4.61 -18.64
CA LYS A 184 -22.80 4.18 -17.34
C LYS A 184 -24.24 3.70 -17.62
N PRO A 185 -24.69 2.57 -17.04
CA PRO A 185 -25.62 2.58 -15.89
C PRO A 185 -25.31 1.42 -14.90
N ALA A 186 -25.32 1.57 -13.56
CA ALA A 186 -26.43 1.86 -12.64
C ALA A 186 -27.56 0.81 -12.64
N GLU A 187 -27.60 -0.04 -11.59
CA GLU A 187 -28.78 -0.55 -10.84
C GLU A 187 -28.30 -1.66 -9.88
N SER A 188 -28.25 -1.45 -8.56
CA SER A 188 -29.37 -1.54 -7.58
C SER A 188 -29.87 -2.97 -7.33
N THR A 189 -29.42 -3.59 -6.23
CA THR A 189 -30.30 -4.43 -5.39
C THR A 189 -29.86 -4.35 -3.93
N SER A 190 -30.64 -3.62 -3.13
CA SER A 190 -30.69 -3.79 -1.68
C SER A 190 -31.40 -5.11 -1.38
N GLU A 191 -30.83 -5.96 -0.55
CA GLU A 191 -31.63 -6.87 0.26
C GLU A 191 -31.16 -6.89 1.71
N ASN A 192 -32.10 -6.47 2.52
CA ASN A 192 -32.10 -6.23 3.93
C ASN A 192 -32.34 -7.56 4.67
N LYS A 193 -31.96 -7.58 5.95
CA LYS A 193 -32.61 -8.31 7.05
C LYS A 193 -32.03 -9.69 7.39
N THR A 194 -31.27 -9.75 8.47
CA THR A 194 -31.55 -10.69 9.56
C THR A 194 -31.18 -10.04 10.88
N THR A 195 -32.24 -9.55 11.52
CA THR A 195 -32.32 -9.11 12.90
C THR A 195 -32.32 -10.31 13.85
N GLU A 196 -31.93 -10.03 15.09
CA GLU A 196 -32.29 -10.74 16.32
C GLU A 196 -31.58 -12.07 16.65
N SER A 197 -30.71 -12.00 17.65
CA SER A 197 -30.81 -12.88 18.82
C SER A 197 -30.10 -12.22 20.00
N SER A 198 -30.88 -11.43 20.76
CA SER A 198 -30.57 -11.12 22.14
C SER A 198 -30.83 -12.36 22.98
N THR A 199 -29.80 -13.03 23.48
CA THR A 199 -29.95 -14.01 24.56
C THR A 199 -29.52 -13.36 25.86
N THR A 200 -30.48 -12.66 26.47
CA THR A 200 -30.49 -12.32 27.89
C THR A 200 -31.14 -13.49 28.63
N THR A 201 -30.33 -14.30 29.32
CA THR A 201 -30.74 -15.22 30.39
C THR A 201 -29.52 -15.37 31.30
N GLY A 202 -29.58 -15.25 32.62
CA GLY A 202 -30.68 -15.11 33.54
C GLY A 202 -30.07 -15.23 34.93
N ASN A 203 -30.34 -14.21 35.73
CA ASN A 203 -29.99 -13.99 37.11
C ASN A 203 -30.01 -15.21 38.06
N GLN A 204 -29.02 -15.20 38.95
CA GLN A 204 -29.12 -15.42 40.41
C GLN A 204 -29.84 -16.67 40.91
N GLU A 205 -29.08 -17.57 41.51
CA GLU A 205 -29.56 -18.35 42.66
C GLU A 205 -28.71 -18.02 43.89
N LYS A 206 -29.43 -17.81 44.99
CA LYS A 206 -29.10 -17.09 46.23
C LYS A 206 -28.18 -17.89 47.19
N PRO A 207 -27.58 -17.21 48.17
CA PRO A 207 -26.99 -17.82 49.36
C PRO A 207 -28.07 -18.07 50.43
N VAL A 208 -27.86 -19.05 51.32
CA VAL A 208 -28.21 -19.01 52.76
C VAL A 208 -27.81 -20.33 53.44
N GLU A 209 -27.11 -20.17 54.57
CA GLU A 209 -26.73 -21.11 55.66
C GLU A 209 -25.82 -22.32 55.36
#